data_AF-A0A8J2U1L2-F1
#
_entry.id   AF-A0A8J2U1L2-F1
#
_cell.length_a   1.000
_cell.length_b   1.000
_cell.length_c   1.000
_cell.angle_alpha   90.00
_cell.angle_beta   90.00
_cell.angle_gamma   90.00
#
_symmetry.space_group_name_H-M   'P 1'
#
loop_
_entity.id
_entity.type
_entity.pdbx_description
1 polymer ?
#
loop_
_entity_poly.entity_id
_entity_poly.type
_entity_poly.pdbx_seq_one_letter_code
_entity_poly.pdbx_strand_id
1 'polypeptide(L)'
;MREDMSEGVFKVDDGKRAFLAHAYTYGRYRFDPGCMTPQDSRARRAALHFDSAREAAEQFEWDTPNKVLVINNRRVLHARSDAKDHPDRELKRLAFLIKSEARP
;
A
#
# COMPACT_ATOMS: atom_id res chain seq x y z
N MET A 1 -14.27 -6.78 8.15
CA MET A 1 -13.06 -6.09 7.63
C MET A 1 -13.13 -5.82 6.13
N ARG A 2 -13.26 -6.82 5.26
CA ARG A 2 -13.35 -6.57 3.81
C ARG A 2 -14.47 -5.58 3.44
N GLU A 3 -15.63 -5.67 4.10
CA GLU A 3 -16.73 -4.71 3.93
C GLU A 3 -16.33 -3.26 4.32
N ASP A 4 -15.67 -3.07 5.45
CA ASP A 4 -15.19 -1.75 5.87
C ASP A 4 -14.19 -1.16 4.86
N MET A 5 -13.37 -2.00 4.22
CA MET A 5 -12.44 -1.57 3.18
C MET A 5 -13.12 -1.27 1.83
N SER A 6 -14.20 -1.97 1.50
CA SER A 6 -14.92 -1.81 0.23
C SER A 6 -15.95 -0.69 0.25
N GLU A 7 -16.52 -0.41 1.42
CA GLU A 7 -17.58 0.60 1.58
C GLU A 7 -17.07 1.87 2.26
N GLY A 8 -15.96 1.80 2.99
CA GLY A 8 -15.36 2.97 3.65
C GLY A 8 -14.76 3.95 2.64
N VAL A 9 -15.01 5.24 2.84
CA VAL A 9 -14.54 6.32 1.97
C VAL A 9 -13.28 6.96 2.51
N PHE A 10 -12.25 7.01 1.67
CA PHE A 10 -11.01 7.75 1.89
C PHE A 10 -10.95 8.94 0.93
N LYS A 11 -10.49 10.09 1.43
CA LYS A 11 -9.97 11.15 0.58
C LYS A 11 -8.53 10.81 0.24
N VAL A 12 -8.23 10.64 -1.04
CA VAL A 12 -6.87 10.50 -1.57
C VAL A 12 -6.39 11.88 -2.01
N ASP A 13 -5.23 12.31 -1.55
CA ASP A 13 -4.65 13.62 -1.87
C ASP A 13 -3.13 13.50 -2.01
N ASP A 14 -2.63 13.68 -3.24
CA ASP A 14 -1.19 13.66 -3.55
C ASP A 14 -0.56 15.06 -3.60
N GLY A 15 -1.31 16.08 -3.15
CA GLY A 15 -0.93 17.49 -3.22
C GLY A 15 -1.19 18.14 -4.59
N LYS A 16 -1.49 17.36 -5.64
CA LYS A 16 -1.85 17.87 -6.97
C LYS A 16 -3.31 17.60 -7.32
N ARG A 17 -3.85 16.48 -6.87
CA ARG A 17 -5.22 16.03 -7.13
C ARG A 17 -5.80 15.41 -5.87
N ALA A 18 -7.09 15.67 -5.66
CA ALA A 18 -7.87 15.04 -4.61
C ALA A 18 -9.07 14.30 -5.21
N PHE A 19 -9.33 13.08 -4.74
CA PHE A 19 -10.50 12.29 -5.11
C PHE A 19 -10.91 11.34 -3.98
N LEU A 20 -12.12 10.78 -4.08
CA LEU A 20 -12.62 9.78 -3.13
C LEU A 20 -12.36 8.37 -3.66
N ALA A 21 -11.93 7.47 -2.78
CA ALA A 21 -11.73 6.07 -3.11
C ALA A 21 -11.96 5.15 -1.91
N HIS A 22 -12.22 3.88 -2.21
CA HIS A 22 -12.24 2.80 -1.23
C HIS A 22 -10.85 2.18 -1.10
N ALA A 23 -10.58 1.55 0.05
CA ALA A 23 -9.31 0.86 0.28
C ALA A 23 -9.25 -0.52 -0.41
N TYR A 24 -10.40 -1.06 -0.80
CA TYR A 24 -10.50 -2.31 -1.52
C TYR A 24 -11.56 -2.23 -2.62
N THR A 25 -11.19 -2.50 -3.87
CA THR A 25 -12.14 -2.50 -4.99
C THR A 25 -11.75 -3.56 -6.02
N TYR A 26 -12.72 -4.31 -6.53
CA TYR A 26 -12.51 -5.35 -7.56
C TYR A 26 -11.39 -6.35 -7.22
N GLY A 27 -11.28 -6.74 -5.96
CA GLY A 27 -10.26 -7.70 -5.52
C GLY A 27 -8.87 -7.08 -5.26
N ARG A 28 -8.75 -5.74 -5.30
CA ARG A 28 -7.46 -5.03 -5.23
C ARG A 28 -7.39 -4.08 -4.06
N TYR A 29 -6.25 -4.05 -3.39
CA TYR A 29 -5.97 -3.09 -2.32
C TYR A 29 -5.47 -1.77 -2.87
N ARG A 30 -5.82 -0.68 -2.19
CA ARG A 30 -5.24 0.66 -2.33
C ARG A 30 -5.24 1.29 -0.94
N PHE A 31 -4.08 1.42 -0.33
CA PHE A 31 -3.95 2.14 0.93
C PHE A 31 -2.55 2.74 1.04
N ASP A 32 -2.49 4.01 1.39
CA ASP A 32 -1.26 4.71 1.74
C ASP A 32 -1.60 5.73 2.82
N PRO A 33 -1.13 5.55 4.08
CA PRO A 33 -1.45 6.46 5.17
C PRO A 33 -0.86 7.87 4.97
N GLY A 34 0.10 8.04 4.08
CA GLY A 34 0.68 9.34 3.75
C GLY A 34 -0.18 10.19 2.82
N CYS A 35 -1.10 9.60 2.07
CA CYS A 35 -1.95 10.33 1.11
C CYS A 35 -3.44 9.95 1.16
N MET A 36 -3.85 9.00 2.00
CA MET A 36 -5.26 8.59 2.16
C MET A 36 -5.78 8.89 3.56
N THR A 37 -6.73 9.81 3.66
CA THR A 37 -7.37 10.21 4.92
C THR A 37 -8.78 9.62 5.04
N PRO A 38 -9.12 8.88 6.12
CA PRO A 38 -10.44 8.29 6.29
C PRO A 38 -11.52 9.36 6.52
N GLN A 39 -12.65 9.27 5.80
CA GLN A 39 -13.74 10.25 5.87
C GLN A 39 -14.96 9.77 6.67
N ASP A 40 -15.08 8.47 6.91
CA ASP A 40 -16.19 7.88 7.66
C ASP A 40 -15.75 6.83 8.70
N SER A 41 -16.70 6.26 9.45
CA SER A 41 -16.42 5.28 10.50
C SER A 41 -15.88 3.95 9.99
N ARG A 42 -16.28 3.51 8.78
CA ARG A 42 -15.80 2.29 8.13
C ARG A 42 -14.34 2.45 7.70
N ALA A 43 -14.03 3.58 7.06
CA ALA A 43 -12.68 3.95 6.65
C ALA A 43 -11.72 4.09 7.84
N ARG A 44 -12.17 4.65 8.97
CA ARG A 44 -11.35 4.72 10.20
C ARG A 44 -11.01 3.32 10.73
N ARG A 45 -11.98 2.40 10.77
CA ARG A 45 -11.71 1.00 11.15
C ARG A 45 -10.76 0.31 10.18
N ALA A 46 -10.90 0.59 8.88
CA ALA A 46 -9.97 0.09 7.87
C ALA A 46 -8.55 0.63 8.02
N ALA A 47 -8.39 1.92 8.29
CA ALA A 47 -7.08 2.52 8.56
C ALA A 47 -6.42 1.88 9.79
N LEU A 48 -7.16 1.74 10.90
CA LEU A 48 -6.68 1.07 12.12
C LEU A 48 -6.27 -0.38 11.87
N HIS A 49 -7.05 -1.10 11.06
CA HIS A 49 -6.71 -2.46 10.68
C HIS A 49 -5.38 -2.53 9.90
N PHE A 50 -5.18 -1.66 8.91
CA PHE A 50 -3.91 -1.64 8.16
C PHE A 50 -2.72 -1.25 9.04
N ASP A 51 -2.92 -0.33 9.99
CA ASP A 51 -1.89 0.04 10.96
C ASP A 51 -1.51 -1.15 11.85
N SER A 52 -2.49 -1.86 12.42
CA SER A 52 -2.23 -3.07 13.20
C SER A 52 -1.62 -4.21 12.37
N ALA A 53 -2.01 -4.35 11.10
CA ALA A 53 -1.48 -5.38 10.21
C ALA A 53 0.01 -5.16 9.89
N ARG A 54 0.50 -3.92 10.04
CA ARG A 54 1.93 -3.61 9.88
C ARG A 54 2.80 -4.35 10.89
N GLU A 55 2.31 -4.59 12.11
CA GLU A 55 3.04 -5.31 13.16
C GLU A 55 3.22 -6.79 12.83
N ALA A 56 2.28 -7.37 12.09
CA ALA A 56 2.31 -8.77 11.64
C ALA A 56 2.83 -8.94 10.19
N ALA A 57 3.37 -7.87 9.59
CA ALA A 57 3.85 -7.91 8.21
C ALA A 57 5.09 -8.79 8.07
N GLU A 58 5.19 -9.51 6.95
CA GLU A 58 6.38 -10.28 6.62
C GLU A 58 7.55 -9.32 6.33
N GLN A 59 8.62 -9.45 7.12
CA GLN A 59 9.83 -8.67 6.93
C GLN A 59 10.69 -9.29 5.82
N PHE A 60 11.03 -8.48 4.82
CA PHE A 60 11.95 -8.87 3.76
C PHE A 60 13.29 -8.13 3.91
N GLU A 61 14.37 -8.89 4.03
CA GLU A 61 15.73 -8.35 4.16
C GLU A 61 16.50 -8.46 2.85
N TRP A 62 17.12 -7.35 2.43
CA TRP A 62 18.11 -7.31 1.35
C TRP A 62 19.51 -7.57 1.92
N ASP A 63 19.71 -8.80 2.36
CA ASP A 63 20.94 -9.33 2.98
C ASP A 63 22.04 -9.70 1.99
N THR A 64 21.68 -10.03 0.74
CA THR A 64 22.63 -10.43 -0.30
C THR A 64 22.56 -9.54 -1.55
N PRO A 65 23.69 -9.29 -2.25
CA PRO A 65 23.69 -8.58 -3.53
C PRO A 65 22.76 -9.23 -4.56
N ASN A 66 22.16 -8.41 -5.43
CA ASN A 66 21.27 -8.84 -6.52
C ASN A 66 19.99 -9.57 -6.09
N LYS A 67 19.60 -9.49 -4.81
CA LYS A 67 18.30 -10.00 -4.34
C LYS A 67 17.17 -9.10 -4.85
N VAL A 68 16.18 -9.70 -5.50
CA VAL A 68 15.06 -8.99 -6.12
C VAL A 68 13.76 -9.34 -5.38
N LEU A 69 13.03 -8.31 -4.97
CA LEU A 69 11.66 -8.43 -4.44
C LEU A 69 10.66 -8.04 -5.52
N VAL A 70 9.77 -8.96 -5.89
CA VAL A 70 8.68 -8.71 -6.84
C VAL A 70 7.37 -8.62 -6.07
N ILE A 71 6.69 -7.48 -6.17
CA ILE A 71 5.44 -7.22 -5.44
C ILE A 71 4.29 -7.11 -6.44
N ASN A 72 3.24 -7.90 -6.22
CA ASN A 72 1.95 -7.66 -6.87
C ASN A 72 1.24 -6.50 -6.15
N ASN A 73 1.50 -5.27 -6.59
CA ASN A 73 1.03 -4.02 -5.95
C ASN A 73 -0.51 -3.86 -5.91
N ARG A 74 -1.26 -4.78 -6.53
CA ARG A 74 -2.73 -4.83 -6.46
C ARG A 74 -3.23 -5.75 -5.36
N ARG A 75 -2.40 -6.69 -4.89
CA ARG A 75 -2.78 -7.73 -3.90
C ARG A 75 -2.01 -7.63 -2.59
N VAL A 76 -0.91 -6.90 -2.58
CA VAL A 76 -0.01 -6.77 -1.43
C VAL A 76 0.24 -5.29 -1.16
N LEU A 77 0.07 -4.88 0.10
CA LEU A 77 0.57 -3.60 0.60
C LEU A 77 2.00 -3.80 1.10
N HIS A 78 2.83 -2.77 1.00
CA HIS A 78 4.21 -2.82 1.45
C HIS A 78 4.59 -1.49 2.11
N ALA A 79 5.53 -1.56 3.05
CA ALA A 79 6.07 -0.40 3.75
C ALA A 79 7.56 -0.62 4.00
N ARG A 80 8.21 0.39 4.57
CA ARG A 80 9.59 0.27 5.08
C ARG A 80 9.63 0.61 6.56
N SER A 81 10.52 -0.07 7.28
CA SER A 81 11.01 0.38 8.58
C SER A 81 11.85 1.66 8.43
N ASP A 82 12.22 2.26 9.57
CA ASP A 82 13.18 3.35 9.56
C ASP A 82 14.49 2.89 8.88
N ALA A 83 15.09 3.78 8.09
CA ALA A 83 16.27 3.47 7.28
C ALA A 83 17.57 4.03 7.88
N LYS A 84 17.50 4.62 9.09
CA LYS A 84 18.67 5.21 9.78
C LYS A 84 19.86 4.26 9.90
N ASP A 85 19.60 2.96 10.09
CA ASP A 85 20.65 1.95 10.30
C ASP A 85 21.23 1.38 8.99
N HIS A 86 20.76 1.87 7.84
CA HIS A 86 21.21 1.43 6.52
C HIS A 86 21.53 2.61 5.59
N PRO A 87 22.47 3.50 5.97
CA PRO A 87 22.77 4.72 5.23
C PRO A 87 23.31 4.44 3.81
N ASP A 88 24.03 3.35 3.63
CA ASP A 88 24.68 2.99 2.35
C ASP A 88 23.83 2.08 1.47
N ARG A 89 22.60 1.74 1.88
CA ARG A 89 21.75 0.83 1.11
C ARG A 89 21.16 1.52 -0.11
N GLU A 90 21.60 1.09 -1.29
CA GLU A 90 21.02 1.49 -2.59
C GLU A 90 20.00 0.46 -3.09
N LEU A 91 18.79 0.91 -3.43
CA LEU A 91 17.76 0.09 -4.05
C LEU A 91 17.28 0.73 -5.35
N LYS A 92 17.16 -0.07 -6.41
CA LYS A 92 16.52 0.35 -7.67
C LYS A 92 15.09 -0.17 -7.71
N ARG A 93 14.13 0.76 -7.85
CA ARG A 93 12.71 0.42 -7.96
C ARG A 93 12.25 0.52 -9.42
N LEU A 94 11.70 -0.57 -9.93
CA LEU A 94 11.09 -0.63 -11.25
C LEU A 94 9.59 -0.90 -11.08
N ALA A 95 8.77 -0.05 -11.69
CA ALA A 95 7.34 -0.26 -11.80
C ALA A 95 7.02 -0.57 -13.26
N PHE A 96 6.26 -1.63 -13.50
CA PHE A 96 5.85 -2.04 -14.84
C PHE A 96 4.37 -2.41 -14.85
N LEU A 97 3.75 -2.20 -16.01
CA LEU A 97 2.38 -2.61 -16.27
C LEU A 97 2.40 -3.93 -17.03
N ILE A 98 1.72 -4.93 -16.50
CA ILE A 98 1.49 -6.18 -17.22
C ILE A 98 0.31 -5.98 -18.17
N LYS A 99 0.56 -6.01 -19.49
CA LYS A 99 -0.44 -5.74 -20.52
C LYS A 99 -1.67 -6.67 -20.47
N SER A 100 -1.55 -7.88 -19.92
CA SER A 100 -2.68 -8.81 -19.77
C SER A 100 -3.70 -8.40 -18.70
N GLU A 101 -3.37 -7.42 -17.83
CA GLU A 101 -4.30 -6.88 -16.83
C GLU A 101 -4.83 -5.48 -17.18
N ALA A 102 -4.60 -5.00 -18.41
CA ALA A 102 -5.35 -3.89 -18.96
C ALA A 102 -6.75 -4.43 -19.32
N ARG A 103 -7.75 -4.13 -18.48
CA ARG A 103 -9.15 -4.26 -18.89
C ARG A 103 -9.62 -2.91 -19.47
N PRO A 104 -10.60 -2.94 -20.38
CA PRO A 104 -11.11 -1.78 -21.13
C PRO A 104 -11.54 -0.63 -20.21
#